data_AF-A0A8C3XWA7-F1
#
_entry.id   AF-A0A8C3XWA7-F1
#
_cell.length_a   1.000
_cell.length_b   1.000
_cell.length_c   1.000
_cell.angle_alpha   90.00
_cell.angle_beta   90.00
_cell.angle_gamma   90.00
#
_symmetry.space_group_name_H-M   'P 1'
#
loop_
_entity.id
_entity.type
_entity.pdbx_description
1 polymer ?
#
loop_
_entity_poly.entity_id
_entity_poly.type
_entity_poly.pdbx_seq_one_letter_code
_entity_poly.pdbx_strand_id
1 'polypeptide(L)'
;MGGNTSTHNDIMTNCHAKSILNAMNALRKSGTLCDVTLRVAHKDFAAHRIVLAACSDYFCAMFTSELSEKDKPYVDIQGLTASTMEILLDFVYTETVHVTVENVQELLPAACLLQLKGVKQACCEFLESQLDPSNCLGIRDFAETHNCVDLMQAAEVFSQKHFPEVVQHEEFILLNQEEVEKLIKCDEIQVDSEEPVFEAVINWVKHSKKERENSLPELLQYVRMPLLTPRYITDVIDTEPFIRCSLQCRDLVDEAKKFHLRPELRSQMQGPRTRARLGANEVLLVIGGFGSQQSPIDVVEKYDPKTQEWSFLTSITRKRRYVATVSLHDRIYVIGGYDGRSRLSSVECLDYTSDEDGIWYSVAPMNVRRGLAGATTLGDMIYVSGGFDGSRRHTSMERYDPNIDQWSMLGDMQTAREGAGLVVANGVIYCLGGYDGLNILNSVERYDPHTGHWTNVTPMATKRSGAGVALLNDHIYVVGGFDGTAHLSSVEAYNVRTDSWTTVTSMTTPRCYVGATVLRGRLYAIAGYDGNSLLSSIECYDPIIDSWEVVTSLGTQRCDAGVCVLREK
;
A
#
# COMPACT_ATOMS: atom_id res chain seq x y z
N MET A 1 38.23 -51.97 7.06
CA MET A 1 38.94 -51.34 5.95
C MET A 1 37.98 -51.24 4.77
N GLY A 2 37.77 -50.00 4.29
CA GLY A 2 37.36 -49.66 2.92
C GLY A 2 36.11 -50.32 2.34
N GLY A 3 34.93 -49.74 2.61
CA GLY A 3 33.78 -49.89 1.72
C GLY A 3 33.97 -49.02 0.48
N ASN A 4 34.06 -49.66 -0.69
CA ASN A 4 34.02 -48.99 -1.99
C ASN A 4 32.60 -48.46 -2.23
N THR A 5 32.41 -47.15 -2.04
CA THR A 5 31.27 -46.43 -2.61
C THR A 5 31.71 -45.92 -3.97
N SER A 6 31.13 -46.47 -5.03
CA SER A 6 31.31 -46.00 -6.40
C SER A 6 30.71 -44.61 -6.54
N THR A 7 31.54 -43.58 -6.53
CA THR A 7 31.16 -42.21 -6.88
C THR A 7 30.91 -42.14 -8.39
N HIS A 8 29.66 -42.31 -8.81
CA HIS A 8 29.25 -41.95 -10.17
C HIS A 8 29.17 -40.42 -10.23
N ASN A 9 30.10 -39.81 -10.95
CA ASN A 9 30.02 -38.39 -11.31
C ASN A 9 29.41 -38.31 -12.71
N ASP A 10 28.15 -37.92 -12.80
CA ASP A 10 27.52 -37.58 -14.07
C ASP A 10 28.11 -36.26 -14.58
N ILE A 11 28.89 -36.31 -15.66
CA ILE A 11 29.50 -35.14 -16.29
C ILE A 11 28.50 -34.57 -17.31
N MET A 12 27.82 -33.46 -16.98
CA MET A 12 27.00 -32.72 -17.93
C MET A 12 27.86 -31.86 -18.87
N THR A 13 27.85 -32.19 -20.16
CA THR A 13 28.47 -31.37 -21.21
C THR A 13 27.42 -30.42 -21.81
N ASN A 14 27.32 -29.19 -21.30
CA ASN A 14 26.36 -28.17 -21.77
C ASN A 14 26.48 -27.79 -23.27
N CYS A 15 27.51 -28.27 -23.97
CA CYS A 15 27.74 -28.00 -25.39
C CYS A 15 27.16 -29.06 -26.36
N HIS A 16 26.80 -30.25 -25.86
CA HIS A 16 26.40 -31.36 -26.73
C HIS A 16 25.04 -31.10 -27.41
N ALA A 17 24.03 -30.67 -26.64
CA ALA A 17 22.69 -30.39 -27.15
C ALA A 17 22.68 -29.30 -28.24
N LYS A 18 23.41 -28.20 -28.02
CA LYS A 18 23.54 -27.10 -28.98
C LYS A 18 24.23 -27.53 -30.27
N SER A 19 25.22 -28.42 -30.19
CA SER A 19 25.89 -28.98 -31.37
C SER A 19 24.95 -29.84 -32.22
N ILE A 20 24.12 -30.67 -31.57
CA ILE A 20 23.11 -31.50 -32.25
C ILE A 20 22.08 -30.62 -32.98
N LEU A 21 21.52 -29.62 -32.29
CA LEU A 21 20.53 -28.71 -32.86
C LEU A 21 21.09 -27.93 -34.06
N ASN A 22 22.33 -27.45 -33.97
CA ASN A 22 23.02 -26.80 -35.09
C ASN A 22 23.22 -27.73 -36.29
N ALA A 23 23.57 -29.01 -36.06
CA ALA A 23 23.69 -29.99 -37.12
C ALA A 23 22.33 -30.28 -37.77
N MET A 24 21.26 -30.40 -36.98
CA MET A 24 19.89 -30.57 -37.50
C MET A 24 19.43 -29.34 -38.30
N ASN A 25 19.82 -28.12 -37.89
CA ASN A 25 19.54 -26.90 -38.65
C ASN A 25 20.25 -26.90 -40.01
N ALA A 26 21.51 -27.35 -40.06
CA ALA A 26 22.26 -27.47 -41.32
C ALA A 26 21.58 -28.46 -42.29
N LEU A 27 21.11 -29.61 -41.76
CA LEU A 27 20.35 -30.61 -42.54
C LEU A 27 19.02 -30.05 -43.05
N ARG A 28 18.31 -29.26 -42.25
CA ARG A 28 17.09 -28.55 -42.67
C ARG A 28 17.38 -27.62 -43.85
N LYS A 29 18.43 -26.79 -43.76
CA LYS A 29 18.81 -25.84 -44.83
C LYS A 29 19.26 -26.54 -46.12
N SER A 30 19.80 -27.76 -46.04
CA SER A 30 20.13 -28.59 -47.20
C SER A 30 18.97 -29.46 -47.69
N GLY A 31 17.76 -29.35 -47.10
CA GLY A 31 16.59 -30.15 -47.45
C GLY A 31 16.78 -31.65 -47.25
N THR A 32 17.73 -32.05 -46.40
CA THR A 32 18.14 -33.45 -46.22
C THR A 32 17.44 -34.02 -44.99
N LEU A 33 16.85 -35.22 -45.10
CA LEU A 33 16.10 -35.89 -44.02
C LEU A 33 14.84 -35.15 -43.51
N CYS A 34 14.35 -34.13 -44.22
CA CYS A 34 13.10 -33.46 -43.88
C CYS A 34 11.89 -34.34 -44.22
N ASP A 35 11.00 -34.56 -43.26
CA ASP A 35 9.86 -35.49 -43.32
C ASP A 35 8.50 -34.76 -43.28
N VAL A 36 8.51 -33.43 -43.19
CA VAL A 36 7.31 -32.58 -43.28
C VAL A 36 7.62 -31.25 -43.95
N THR A 37 6.63 -30.74 -44.70
CA THR A 37 6.64 -29.38 -45.25
C THR A 37 5.48 -28.58 -44.65
N LEU A 38 5.81 -27.47 -43.99
CA LEU A 38 4.83 -26.54 -43.44
C LEU A 38 4.53 -25.47 -44.49
N ARG A 39 3.28 -25.33 -44.89
CA ARG A 39 2.85 -24.29 -45.82
C ARG A 39 2.19 -23.16 -45.04
N VAL A 40 2.77 -21.98 -45.16
CA VAL A 40 2.27 -20.75 -44.51
C VAL A 40 2.10 -19.69 -45.58
N ALA A 41 0.86 -19.23 -45.77
CA ALA A 41 0.47 -18.35 -46.87
C ALA A 41 0.90 -18.90 -48.26
N HIS A 42 1.98 -18.37 -48.84
CA HIS A 42 2.51 -18.76 -50.15
C HIS A 42 3.94 -19.30 -50.10
N LYS A 43 4.48 -19.60 -48.91
CA LYS A 43 5.85 -20.09 -48.72
C LYS A 43 5.81 -21.47 -48.06
N ASP A 44 6.62 -22.38 -48.60
CA ASP A 44 6.78 -23.75 -48.08
C ASP A 44 8.09 -23.84 -47.27
N PHE A 45 8.01 -24.45 -46.09
CA PHE A 45 9.12 -24.62 -45.16
C PHE A 45 9.35 -26.10 -44.86
N ALA A 46 10.50 -26.63 -45.27
CA ALA A 46 10.92 -28.00 -44.92
C ALA A 46 11.36 -28.06 -43.45
N ALA A 47 10.91 -29.09 -42.72
CA ALA A 47 11.24 -29.29 -41.31
C ALA A 47 11.27 -30.78 -40.93
N HIS A 48 11.64 -31.05 -39.67
CA HIS A 48 11.67 -32.39 -39.10
C HIS A 48 10.57 -32.54 -38.04
N ARG A 49 9.66 -33.50 -38.19
CA ARG A 49 8.52 -33.75 -37.29
C ARG A 49 8.95 -33.94 -35.85
N ILE A 50 10.03 -34.70 -35.64
CA ILE A 50 10.55 -34.98 -34.30
C ILE A 50 11.02 -33.72 -33.57
N VAL A 51 11.64 -32.77 -34.28
CA VAL A 51 12.14 -31.53 -33.69
C VAL A 51 10.98 -30.60 -33.35
N LEU A 52 10.00 -30.49 -34.25
CA LEU A 52 8.77 -29.72 -34.02
C LEU A 52 7.96 -30.28 -32.84
N ALA A 53 7.75 -31.59 -32.79
CA ALA A 53 7.03 -32.26 -31.70
C ALA A 53 7.76 -32.14 -30.35
N ALA A 54 9.10 -32.16 -30.35
CA ALA A 54 9.86 -32.00 -29.11
C ALA A 54 9.79 -30.59 -28.53
N CYS A 55 9.63 -29.57 -29.38
CA CYS A 55 9.63 -28.16 -28.97
C CYS A 55 8.23 -27.58 -28.73
N SER A 56 7.19 -28.17 -29.33
CA SER A 56 5.82 -27.65 -29.32
C SER A 56 4.81 -28.75 -29.01
N ASP A 57 4.03 -28.52 -27.96
CA ASP A 57 2.93 -29.40 -27.56
C ASP A 57 1.84 -29.47 -28.66
N TYR A 58 1.65 -28.40 -29.42
CA TYR A 58 0.75 -28.35 -30.58
C TYR A 58 1.18 -29.32 -31.69
N PHE A 59 2.45 -29.26 -32.10
CA PHE A 59 2.97 -30.19 -33.12
C PHE A 59 3.07 -31.62 -32.60
N CYS A 60 3.40 -31.80 -31.31
CA CYS A 60 3.40 -33.12 -30.67
C CYS A 60 2.02 -33.76 -30.76
N ALA A 61 0.97 -33.04 -30.35
CA ALA A 61 -0.41 -33.50 -30.45
C ALA A 61 -0.81 -33.79 -31.91
N MET A 62 -0.47 -32.90 -32.84
CA MET A 62 -0.79 -33.06 -34.27
C MET A 62 -0.16 -34.33 -34.87
N PHE A 63 1.09 -34.65 -34.54
CA PHE A 63 1.80 -35.79 -35.13
C PHE A 63 1.59 -37.12 -34.40
N THR A 64 1.14 -37.09 -33.14
CA THR A 64 0.96 -38.31 -32.32
C THR A 64 -0.50 -38.77 -32.19
N SER A 65 -1.47 -37.87 -32.34
CA SER A 65 -2.90 -38.20 -32.30
C SER A 65 -3.38 -38.90 -33.59
N GLU A 66 -4.57 -39.52 -33.54
CA GLU A 66 -5.26 -40.10 -34.72
C GLU A 66 -5.86 -39.01 -35.65
N LEU A 67 -5.25 -37.82 -35.70
CA LEU A 67 -5.69 -36.73 -36.56
C LEU A 67 -5.25 -36.94 -38.01
N SER A 68 -5.97 -36.33 -38.94
CA SER A 68 -5.81 -36.51 -40.39
C SER A 68 -4.47 -36.01 -40.94
N GLU A 69 -3.74 -35.18 -40.19
CA GLU A 69 -2.42 -34.66 -40.54
C GLU A 69 -1.28 -35.68 -40.29
N LYS A 70 -1.53 -36.75 -39.53
CA LYS A 70 -0.49 -37.71 -39.14
C LYS A 70 0.27 -38.28 -40.34
N ASP A 71 -0.42 -38.58 -41.44
CA ASP A 71 0.19 -39.18 -42.63
C ASP A 71 0.39 -38.20 -43.80
N LYS A 72 0.09 -36.90 -43.61
CA LYS A 72 0.23 -35.90 -44.67
C LYS A 72 1.68 -35.39 -44.74
N PRO A 73 2.27 -35.30 -45.95
CA PRO A 73 3.59 -34.68 -46.13
C PRO A 73 3.56 -33.15 -46.05
N TYR A 74 2.36 -32.55 -46.16
CA TYR A 74 2.14 -31.11 -46.10
C TYR A 74 1.17 -30.75 -44.97
N VAL A 75 1.51 -29.72 -44.19
CA VAL A 75 0.65 -29.15 -43.13
C VAL A 75 0.42 -27.67 -43.46
N ASP A 76 -0.83 -27.31 -43.73
CA ASP A 76 -1.21 -25.90 -43.95
C ASP A 76 -1.47 -25.24 -42.60
N ILE A 77 -0.71 -24.19 -42.26
CA ILE A 77 -0.92 -23.41 -41.04
C ILE A 77 -1.55 -22.07 -41.41
N GLN A 78 -2.76 -21.83 -40.91
CA GLN A 78 -3.51 -20.60 -41.16
C GLN A 78 -3.24 -19.56 -40.06
N GLY A 79 -3.34 -18.29 -40.40
CA GLY A 79 -3.23 -17.18 -39.45
C GLY A 79 -1.81 -16.70 -39.12
N LEU A 80 -0.78 -17.20 -39.81
CA LEU A 80 0.60 -16.69 -39.68
C LEU A 80 1.13 -16.09 -40.99
N THR A 81 2.02 -15.11 -40.85
CA THR A 81 2.85 -14.60 -41.93
C THR A 81 4.08 -15.48 -42.15
N ALA A 82 4.59 -15.50 -43.38
CA ALA A 82 5.76 -16.33 -43.71
C ALA A 82 7.03 -15.87 -42.98
N SER A 83 7.18 -14.57 -42.71
CA SER A 83 8.29 -14.00 -41.93
C SER A 83 8.27 -14.48 -40.48
N THR A 84 7.11 -14.45 -39.83
CA THR A 84 6.94 -14.89 -38.44
C THR A 84 7.22 -16.38 -38.31
N MET A 85 6.77 -17.20 -39.27
CA MET A 85 7.08 -18.62 -39.28
C MET A 85 8.58 -18.91 -39.43
N GLU A 86 9.30 -18.12 -40.20
CA GLU A 86 10.75 -18.25 -40.38
C GLU A 86 11.49 -18.01 -39.06
N ILE A 87 11.09 -16.98 -38.30
CA ILE A 87 11.65 -16.66 -36.97
C ILE A 87 11.37 -17.80 -35.97
N LEU A 88 10.14 -18.32 -35.95
CA LEU A 88 9.76 -19.42 -35.04
C LEU A 88 10.51 -20.70 -35.37
N LEU A 89 10.66 -21.02 -36.66
CA LEU A 89 11.43 -22.19 -37.07
C LEU A 89 12.91 -22.01 -36.75
N ASP A 90 13.48 -20.83 -36.95
CA ASP A 90 14.87 -20.59 -36.56
C ASP A 90 15.05 -20.80 -35.05
N PHE A 91 14.14 -20.28 -34.20
CA PHE A 91 14.14 -20.54 -32.77
C PHE A 91 14.12 -22.04 -32.42
N VAL A 92 13.26 -22.83 -33.06
CA VAL A 92 13.16 -24.29 -32.84
C VAL A 92 14.52 -25.00 -33.06
N TYR A 93 15.34 -24.49 -33.96
CA TYR A 93 16.63 -25.10 -34.32
C TYR A 93 17.86 -24.40 -33.72
N THR A 94 17.77 -23.16 -33.25
CA THR A 94 18.92 -22.39 -32.74
C THR A 94 18.78 -21.96 -31.29
N GLU A 95 17.60 -22.09 -30.69
CA GLU A 95 17.27 -21.60 -29.34
C GLU A 95 17.31 -20.06 -29.20
N THR A 96 17.47 -19.34 -30.32
CA THR A 96 17.59 -17.88 -30.32
C THR A 96 16.41 -17.25 -31.03
N VAL A 97 15.71 -16.34 -30.36
CA VAL A 97 14.65 -15.52 -30.95
C VAL A 97 15.05 -14.05 -30.87
N HIS A 98 14.83 -13.31 -31.94
CA HIS A 98 15.06 -11.86 -31.98
C HIS A 98 13.71 -11.15 -31.91
N VAL A 99 13.37 -10.61 -30.74
CA VAL A 99 12.10 -9.89 -30.51
C VAL A 99 12.35 -8.39 -30.69
N THR A 100 11.48 -7.72 -31.45
CA THR A 100 11.51 -6.29 -31.73
C THR A 100 10.10 -5.71 -31.61
N VAL A 101 9.99 -4.38 -31.53
CA VAL A 101 8.69 -3.68 -31.44
C VAL A 101 7.79 -3.97 -32.65
N GLU A 102 8.38 -4.14 -33.83
CA GLU A 102 7.65 -4.40 -35.07
C GLU A 102 7.14 -5.84 -35.17
N ASN A 103 7.84 -6.82 -34.57
CA ASN A 103 7.51 -8.22 -34.74
C ASN A 103 6.70 -8.81 -33.57
N VAL A 104 6.76 -8.22 -32.37
CA VAL A 104 6.17 -8.80 -31.16
C VAL A 104 4.65 -8.97 -31.26
N GLN A 105 3.97 -8.06 -31.96
CA GLN A 105 2.52 -8.11 -32.18
C GLN A 105 2.08 -9.31 -33.04
N GLU A 106 2.92 -9.77 -33.98
CA GLU A 106 2.65 -10.98 -34.78
C GLU A 106 3.24 -12.25 -34.13
N LEU A 107 4.37 -12.09 -33.42
CA LEU A 107 5.14 -13.20 -32.86
C LEU A 107 4.49 -13.81 -31.61
N LEU A 108 3.94 -12.99 -30.70
CA LEU A 108 3.30 -13.50 -29.48
C LEU A 108 2.03 -14.33 -29.78
N PRO A 109 1.08 -13.88 -30.63
CA PRO A 109 -0.08 -14.70 -30.99
C PRO A 109 0.33 -16.01 -31.67
N ALA A 110 1.34 -15.95 -32.53
CA ALA A 110 1.90 -17.12 -33.21
C ALA A 110 2.54 -18.11 -32.23
N ALA A 111 3.29 -17.63 -31.24
CA ALA A 111 3.86 -18.45 -30.19
C ALA A 111 2.80 -19.08 -29.29
N CYS A 112 1.72 -18.35 -28.96
CA CYS A 112 0.58 -18.90 -28.23
C CYS A 112 -0.15 -19.97 -29.06
N LEU A 113 -0.40 -19.74 -30.35
CA LEU A 113 -1.06 -20.68 -31.26
C LEU A 113 -0.28 -21.99 -31.39
N LEU A 114 1.04 -21.89 -31.61
CA LEU A 114 1.94 -23.04 -31.73
C LEU A 114 2.43 -23.57 -30.37
N GLN A 115 1.97 -23.01 -29.25
CA GLN A 115 2.35 -23.41 -27.88
C GLN A 115 3.86 -23.44 -27.62
N LEU A 116 4.60 -22.48 -28.20
CA LEU A 116 6.05 -22.34 -28.03
C LEU A 116 6.35 -21.52 -26.76
N LYS A 117 6.48 -22.22 -25.62
CA LYS A 117 6.63 -21.61 -24.29
C LYS A 117 7.83 -20.64 -24.19
N GLY A 118 8.99 -21.02 -24.74
CA GLY A 118 10.19 -20.18 -24.68
C GLY A 118 10.05 -18.85 -25.46
N VAL A 119 9.40 -18.89 -26.63
CA VAL A 119 9.14 -17.67 -27.41
C VAL A 119 8.09 -16.80 -26.72
N LYS A 120 7.03 -17.41 -26.17
CA LYS A 120 6.01 -16.70 -25.38
C LYS A 120 6.66 -15.94 -24.22
N GLN A 121 7.50 -16.61 -23.44
CA GLN A 121 8.20 -15.99 -22.31
C GLN A 121 9.10 -14.83 -22.76
N ALA A 122 9.92 -15.03 -23.80
CA ALA A 122 10.79 -13.97 -24.31
C ALA A 122 10.01 -12.74 -24.83
N CYS A 123 8.83 -12.96 -25.43
CA CYS A 123 7.95 -11.87 -25.85
C CYS A 123 7.35 -11.13 -24.65
N CYS A 124 6.91 -11.85 -23.60
CA CYS A 124 6.40 -11.23 -22.38
C CYS A 124 7.49 -10.40 -21.68
N GLU A 125 8.69 -10.95 -21.50
CA GLU A 125 9.83 -10.25 -20.88
C GLU A 125 10.21 -8.98 -21.68
N PHE A 126 10.16 -9.05 -23.01
CA PHE A 126 10.39 -7.88 -23.86
C PHE A 126 9.30 -6.82 -23.66
N LEU A 127 8.02 -7.20 -23.64
CA LEU A 127 6.91 -6.26 -23.42
C LEU A 127 6.95 -5.63 -22.02
N GLU A 128 7.29 -6.40 -20.98
CA GLU A 128 7.48 -5.89 -19.62
C GLU A 128 8.59 -4.84 -19.57
N SER A 129 9.70 -5.05 -20.30
CA SER A 129 10.81 -4.10 -20.38
C SER A 129 10.49 -2.80 -21.14
N GLN A 130 9.39 -2.79 -21.91
CA GLN A 130 8.95 -1.66 -22.74
C GLN A 130 7.63 -1.04 -22.25
N LEU A 131 7.20 -1.37 -21.02
CA LEU A 131 6.02 -0.76 -20.40
C LEU A 131 6.24 0.74 -20.20
N ASP A 132 5.32 1.53 -20.76
CA ASP A 132 5.33 2.99 -20.73
C ASP A 132 3.90 3.49 -20.45
N PRO A 133 3.72 4.67 -19.81
CA PRO A 133 2.39 5.22 -19.56
C PRO A 133 1.53 5.38 -20.83
N SER A 134 2.15 5.52 -22.00
CA SER A 134 1.45 5.64 -23.28
C SER A 134 0.94 4.33 -23.88
N ASN A 135 1.47 3.17 -23.46
CA ASN A 135 1.19 1.86 -24.09
C ASN A 135 0.67 0.78 -23.12
N CYS A 136 0.67 1.05 -21.81
CA CYS A 136 0.40 0.04 -20.78
C CYS A 136 -1.02 -0.55 -20.88
N LEU A 137 -2.01 0.24 -21.32
CA LEU A 137 -3.39 -0.21 -21.47
C LEU A 137 -3.54 -1.12 -22.69
N GLY A 138 -2.89 -0.77 -23.81
CA GLY A 138 -2.81 -1.62 -24.99
C GLY A 138 -2.09 -2.95 -24.72
N ILE A 139 -0.97 -2.92 -24.00
CA ILE A 139 -0.23 -4.14 -23.61
C ILE A 139 -1.08 -5.03 -22.70
N ARG A 140 -1.85 -4.45 -21.77
CA ARG A 140 -2.77 -5.20 -20.90
C ARG A 140 -3.86 -5.93 -21.71
N ASP A 141 -4.53 -5.23 -22.63
CA ASP A 141 -5.58 -5.82 -23.48
C ASP A 141 -5.02 -6.89 -24.43
N PHE A 142 -3.83 -6.64 -24.98
CA PHE A 142 -3.10 -7.60 -25.79
C PHE A 142 -2.74 -8.87 -24.98
N ALA A 143 -2.29 -8.70 -23.74
CA ALA A 143 -1.99 -9.80 -22.83
C ALA A 143 -3.26 -10.60 -22.45
N GLU A 144 -4.38 -9.92 -22.20
CA GLU A 144 -5.68 -10.54 -21.90
C GLU A 144 -6.16 -11.40 -23.07
N THR A 145 -6.12 -10.85 -24.30
CA THR A 145 -6.50 -11.54 -25.53
C THR A 145 -5.72 -12.84 -25.77
N HIS A 146 -4.46 -12.89 -25.34
CA HIS A 146 -3.57 -14.05 -25.53
C HIS A 146 -3.38 -14.91 -24.28
N ASN A 147 -4.15 -14.68 -23.21
CA ASN A 147 -4.05 -15.38 -21.92
C ASN A 147 -2.61 -15.36 -21.35
N CYS A 148 -1.98 -14.20 -21.40
CA CYS A 148 -0.69 -13.92 -20.76
C CYS A 148 -0.94 -13.27 -19.40
N VAL A 149 -1.29 -14.08 -18.40
CA VAL A 149 -1.72 -13.59 -17.07
C VAL A 149 -0.63 -12.77 -16.37
N ASP A 150 0.63 -13.21 -16.44
CA ASP A 150 1.74 -12.53 -15.76
C ASP A 150 1.98 -11.12 -16.32
N LEU A 151 2.04 -11.00 -17.67
CA LEU A 151 2.18 -9.72 -18.36
C LEU A 151 0.97 -8.81 -18.13
N MET A 152 -0.24 -9.36 -18.13
CA MET A 152 -1.48 -8.61 -17.87
C MET A 152 -1.45 -8.00 -16.46
N GLN A 153 -1.06 -8.78 -15.45
CA GLN A 153 -0.90 -8.29 -14.07
C GLN A 153 0.19 -7.24 -13.96
N ALA A 154 1.35 -7.44 -14.62
CA ALA A 154 2.43 -6.48 -14.63
C ALA A 154 1.99 -5.12 -15.24
N ALA A 155 1.30 -5.16 -16.38
CA ALA A 155 0.77 -3.97 -17.04
C ALA A 155 -0.33 -3.29 -16.20
N GLU A 156 -1.19 -4.07 -15.53
CA GLU A 156 -2.22 -3.54 -14.64
C GLU A 156 -1.61 -2.81 -13.42
N VAL A 157 -0.65 -3.43 -12.73
CA VAL A 157 0.08 -2.81 -11.61
C VAL A 157 0.82 -1.54 -12.07
N PHE A 158 1.43 -1.57 -13.25
CA PHE A 158 2.09 -0.39 -13.84
C PHE A 158 1.09 0.75 -14.08
N SER A 159 -0.07 0.44 -14.68
CA SER A 159 -1.12 1.43 -14.95
C SER A 159 -1.69 2.07 -13.68
N GLN A 160 -1.78 1.31 -12.58
CA GLN A 160 -2.22 1.80 -11.27
C GLN A 160 -1.19 2.73 -10.64
N LYS A 161 0.11 2.45 -10.82
CA LYS A 161 1.21 3.25 -10.29
C LYS A 161 1.40 4.57 -11.02
N HIS A 162 1.27 4.57 -12.34
CA HIS A 162 1.46 5.75 -13.20
C HIS A 162 0.14 6.36 -13.68
N PHE A 163 -0.95 6.15 -12.94
CA PHE A 163 -2.30 6.55 -13.35
C PHE A 163 -2.41 8.03 -13.79
N PRO A 164 -1.82 9.03 -13.08
CA PRO A 164 -1.87 10.43 -13.50
C PRO A 164 -1.27 10.72 -14.88
N GLU A 165 -0.29 9.91 -15.31
CA GLU A 165 0.36 10.01 -16.62
C GLU A 165 -0.47 9.26 -17.68
N VAL A 166 -0.93 8.04 -17.36
CA VAL A 166 -1.71 7.18 -18.26
C VAL A 166 -2.99 7.88 -18.76
N VAL A 167 -3.69 8.61 -17.88
CA VAL A 167 -4.94 9.30 -18.24
C VAL A 167 -4.75 10.48 -19.20
N GLN A 168 -3.51 10.93 -19.42
CA GLN A 168 -3.19 12.00 -20.38
C GLN A 168 -3.00 11.47 -21.80
N HIS A 169 -2.81 10.16 -21.97
CA HIS A 169 -2.52 9.54 -23.26
C HIS A 169 -3.79 9.09 -23.99
N GLU A 170 -3.68 8.95 -25.31
CA GLU A 170 -4.82 8.64 -26.19
C GLU A 170 -5.43 7.25 -25.92
N GLU A 171 -4.63 6.27 -25.49
CA GLU A 171 -5.13 4.92 -25.18
C GLU A 171 -6.27 4.94 -24.15
N PHE A 172 -6.14 5.78 -23.11
CA PHE A 172 -7.19 5.91 -22.09
C PHE A 172 -8.48 6.50 -22.66
N ILE A 173 -8.37 7.47 -23.57
CA ILE A 173 -9.52 8.14 -24.18
C ILE A 173 -10.33 7.18 -25.08
N LEU A 174 -9.65 6.22 -25.70
CA LEU A 174 -10.22 5.22 -26.60
C LEU A 174 -10.91 4.06 -25.87
N LEU A 175 -10.68 3.88 -24.57
CA LEU A 175 -11.32 2.82 -23.77
C LEU A 175 -12.85 2.89 -23.78
N ASN A 176 -13.48 1.73 -23.62
CA ASN A 176 -14.92 1.61 -23.46
C ASN A 176 -15.37 1.96 -22.02
N GLN A 177 -16.68 2.07 -21.80
CA GLN A 177 -17.22 2.44 -20.48
C GLN A 177 -16.85 1.43 -19.39
N GLU A 178 -16.95 0.13 -19.67
CA GLU A 178 -16.70 -0.93 -18.68
C GLU A 178 -15.24 -0.97 -18.22
N GLU A 179 -14.30 -0.71 -19.14
CA GLU A 179 -12.87 -0.63 -18.85
C GLU A 179 -12.51 0.57 -18.00
N VAL A 180 -13.07 1.73 -18.31
CA VAL A 180 -12.89 2.96 -17.53
C VAL A 180 -13.50 2.82 -16.14
N GLU A 181 -14.67 2.19 -16.05
CA GLU A 181 -15.31 1.88 -14.77
C GLU A 181 -14.44 0.95 -13.93
N LYS A 182 -13.90 -0.14 -14.51
CA LYS A 182 -12.98 -1.05 -13.80
C LYS A 182 -11.74 -0.32 -13.27
N LEU A 183 -11.15 0.57 -14.07
CA LEU A 183 -9.99 1.36 -13.66
C LEU A 183 -10.32 2.29 -12.49
N ILE A 184 -11.36 3.12 -12.60
CA ILE A 184 -11.69 4.14 -11.58
C ILE A 184 -12.24 3.53 -10.29
N LYS A 185 -12.93 2.40 -10.39
CA LYS A 185 -13.43 1.65 -9.22
C LYS A 185 -12.29 1.06 -8.38
N CYS A 186 -11.09 0.91 -8.95
CA CYS A 186 -9.96 0.31 -8.25
C CYS A 186 -9.49 1.17 -7.06
N ASP A 187 -9.39 0.54 -5.89
CA ASP A 187 -8.94 1.17 -4.65
C ASP A 187 -7.42 1.35 -4.58
N GLU A 188 -6.68 0.62 -5.43
CA GLU A 188 -5.20 0.56 -5.44
C GLU A 188 -4.55 1.59 -6.36
N ILE A 189 -5.34 2.41 -7.07
CA ILE A 189 -4.81 3.50 -7.91
C ILE A 189 -3.96 4.44 -7.05
N GLN A 190 -2.72 4.69 -7.47
CA GLN A 190 -1.79 5.56 -6.79
C GLN A 190 -2.02 7.01 -7.23
N VAL A 191 -2.78 7.75 -6.42
CA VAL A 191 -3.03 9.18 -6.59
C VAL A 191 -2.96 9.89 -5.24
N ASP A 192 -2.34 11.07 -5.22
CA ASP A 192 -2.19 11.88 -3.99
C ASP A 192 -3.48 12.62 -3.62
N SER A 193 -4.28 12.94 -4.63
CA SER A 193 -5.60 13.55 -4.54
C SER A 193 -6.57 12.87 -5.53
N GLU A 194 -7.88 13.08 -5.36
CA GLU A 194 -8.87 12.60 -6.35
C GLU A 194 -8.97 13.52 -7.58
N GLU A 195 -8.17 14.59 -7.66
CA GLU A 195 -8.22 15.56 -8.76
C GLU A 195 -7.86 14.89 -10.11
N PRO A 196 -6.78 14.10 -10.24
CA PRO A 196 -6.47 13.41 -11.49
C PRO A 196 -7.56 12.41 -11.91
N VAL A 197 -8.23 11.77 -10.95
CA VAL A 197 -9.30 10.80 -11.22
C VAL A 197 -10.54 11.53 -11.75
N PHE A 198 -10.89 12.67 -11.17
CA PHE A 198 -11.99 13.50 -11.64
C PHE A 198 -11.70 14.03 -13.06
N GLU A 199 -10.51 14.56 -13.29
CA GLU A 199 -10.09 15.09 -14.59
C GLU A 199 -10.08 14.01 -15.68
N ALA A 200 -9.64 12.80 -15.35
CA ALA A 200 -9.67 11.66 -16.26
C ALA A 200 -11.10 11.35 -16.75
N VAL A 201 -12.08 11.29 -15.84
CA VAL A 201 -13.50 11.06 -16.18
C VAL A 201 -14.01 12.16 -17.10
N ILE A 202 -13.77 13.42 -16.73
CA ILE A 202 -14.27 14.57 -17.51
C ILE A 202 -13.62 14.62 -18.90
N ASN A 203 -12.31 14.35 -19.02
CA ASN A 203 -11.61 14.32 -20.29
C ASN A 203 -12.12 13.19 -21.20
N TRP A 204 -12.38 12.01 -20.64
CA TRP A 204 -12.96 10.88 -21.38
C TRP A 204 -14.36 11.20 -21.92
N VAL A 205 -15.21 11.87 -21.14
CA VAL A 205 -16.56 12.31 -21.58
C VAL A 205 -16.47 13.45 -22.61
N LYS A 206 -15.53 14.40 -22.43
CA LYS A 206 -15.33 15.53 -23.35
C LYS A 206 -15.00 15.09 -24.78
N HIS A 207 -14.35 13.94 -24.95
CA HIS A 207 -13.97 13.41 -26.27
C HIS A 207 -15.16 12.91 -27.10
N SER A 208 -16.11 12.17 -26.51
CA SER A 208 -17.33 11.71 -27.19
C SER A 208 -18.60 12.15 -26.46
N LYS A 209 -18.90 13.45 -26.56
CA LYS A 209 -19.97 14.12 -25.79
C LYS A 209 -21.35 13.46 -25.97
N LYS A 210 -21.72 13.06 -27.19
CA LYS A 210 -23.09 12.59 -27.49
C LYS A 210 -23.40 11.20 -26.93
N GLU A 211 -22.39 10.33 -26.81
CA GLU A 211 -22.59 8.95 -26.37
C GLU A 211 -22.27 8.78 -24.88
N ARG A 212 -21.23 9.47 -24.39
CA ARG A 212 -20.68 9.29 -23.04
C ARG A 212 -21.32 10.17 -21.96
N GLU A 213 -22.12 11.18 -22.34
CA GLU A 213 -22.80 12.06 -21.38
C GLU A 213 -23.78 11.30 -20.47
N ASN A 214 -24.42 10.24 -20.99
CA ASN A 214 -25.32 9.40 -20.20
C ASN A 214 -24.59 8.53 -19.17
N SER A 215 -23.33 8.19 -19.43
CA SER A 215 -22.49 7.35 -18.55
C SER A 215 -21.79 8.14 -17.45
N LEU A 216 -21.77 9.48 -17.54
CA LEU A 216 -21.07 10.36 -16.59
C LEU A 216 -21.52 10.17 -15.12
N PRO A 217 -22.83 10.08 -14.80
CA PRO A 217 -23.27 9.89 -13.41
C PRO A 217 -22.77 8.57 -12.80
N GLU A 218 -22.75 7.50 -13.60
CA GLU A 218 -22.29 6.18 -13.18
C GLU A 218 -20.78 6.14 -12.94
N LEU A 219 -19.98 6.92 -13.67
CA LEU A 219 -18.54 7.02 -13.44
C LEU A 219 -18.21 7.92 -12.25
N LEU A 220 -18.92 9.04 -12.08
CA LEU A 220 -18.69 9.98 -10.98
C LEU A 220 -18.97 9.39 -9.60
N GLN A 221 -19.79 8.34 -9.49
CA GLN A 221 -20.02 7.65 -8.21
C GLN A 221 -18.76 6.93 -7.67
N TYR A 222 -17.78 6.67 -8.52
CA TYR A 222 -16.51 6.03 -8.14
C TYR A 222 -15.41 7.05 -7.85
N VAL A 223 -15.64 8.34 -8.12
CA VAL A 223 -14.74 9.44 -7.75
C VAL A 223 -15.04 9.84 -6.31
N ARG A 224 -14.01 9.90 -5.46
CA ARG A 224 -14.17 10.13 -4.02
C ARG A 224 -14.19 11.62 -3.70
N MET A 225 -15.14 12.33 -4.33
CA MET A 225 -15.29 13.80 -4.25
C MET A 225 -15.29 14.39 -2.83
N PRO A 226 -15.85 13.75 -1.78
CA PRO A 226 -15.75 14.24 -0.40
C PRO A 226 -14.32 14.41 0.15
N LEU A 227 -13.32 13.81 -0.51
CA LEU A 227 -11.90 13.93 -0.15
C LEU A 227 -11.18 15.08 -0.86
N LEU A 228 -11.84 15.73 -1.81
CA LEU A 228 -11.28 16.89 -2.52
C LEU A 228 -11.26 18.13 -1.63
N THR A 229 -10.46 19.12 -2.00
CA THR A 229 -10.46 20.39 -1.27
C THR A 229 -11.74 21.17 -1.55
N PRO A 230 -12.30 21.91 -0.56
CA PRO A 230 -13.50 22.72 -0.78
C PRO A 230 -13.35 23.72 -1.92
N ARG A 231 -12.14 24.27 -2.12
CA ARG A 231 -11.84 25.20 -3.22
C ARG A 231 -11.97 24.52 -4.58
N TYR A 232 -11.44 23.31 -4.74
CA TYR A 232 -11.53 22.57 -5.99
C TYR A 232 -13.00 22.23 -6.33
N ILE A 233 -13.80 21.85 -5.33
CA ILE A 233 -15.22 21.56 -5.51
C ILE A 233 -15.99 22.81 -6.00
N THR A 234 -15.77 23.98 -5.41
CA THR A 234 -16.51 25.21 -5.78
C THR A 234 -16.03 25.85 -7.07
N ASP A 235 -14.73 25.82 -7.34
CA ASP A 235 -14.13 26.61 -8.41
C ASP A 235 -14.04 25.81 -9.72
N VAL A 236 -13.85 24.49 -9.64
CA VAL A 236 -13.67 23.59 -10.80
C VAL A 236 -14.91 22.73 -11.03
N ILE A 237 -15.31 21.92 -10.04
CA ILE A 237 -16.39 20.94 -10.21
C ILE A 237 -17.74 21.63 -10.43
N ASP A 238 -18.06 22.63 -9.61
CA ASP A 238 -19.29 23.41 -9.71
C ASP A 238 -19.40 24.25 -10.98
N THR A 239 -18.28 24.56 -11.65
CA THR A 239 -18.25 25.38 -12.87
C THR A 239 -18.32 24.54 -14.14
N GLU A 240 -18.05 23.22 -14.06
CA GLU A 240 -18.04 22.33 -15.21
C GLU A 240 -19.46 22.13 -15.81
N PRO A 241 -19.67 22.40 -17.10
CA PRO A 241 -21.00 22.37 -17.74
C PRO A 241 -21.71 21.01 -17.65
N PHE A 242 -20.98 19.91 -17.80
CA PHE A 242 -21.55 18.56 -17.80
C PHE A 242 -22.18 18.19 -16.45
N ILE A 243 -21.64 18.72 -15.35
CA ILE A 243 -22.16 18.49 -14.00
C ILE A 243 -23.42 19.32 -13.78
N ARG A 244 -23.45 20.56 -14.27
CA ARG A 244 -24.64 21.43 -14.16
C ARG A 244 -25.86 20.91 -14.93
N CYS A 245 -25.64 20.25 -16.06
CA CYS A 245 -26.70 19.72 -16.91
C CYS A 245 -27.38 18.46 -16.34
N SER A 246 -26.71 17.70 -15.47
CA SER A 246 -27.25 16.47 -14.87
C SER A 246 -27.73 16.69 -13.44
N LEU A 247 -28.92 16.15 -13.11
CA LEU A 247 -29.43 16.17 -11.73
C LEU A 247 -28.61 15.23 -10.82
N GLN A 248 -28.33 14.02 -11.30
CA GLN A 248 -27.60 13.01 -10.53
C GLN A 248 -26.17 13.46 -10.21
N CYS A 249 -25.47 14.11 -11.14
CA CYS A 249 -24.13 14.63 -10.89
C CYS A 249 -24.15 15.74 -9.82
N ARG A 250 -25.17 16.61 -9.82
CA ARG A 250 -25.34 17.65 -8.80
C ARG A 250 -25.59 17.07 -7.42
N ASP A 251 -26.40 16.00 -7.32
CA ASP A 251 -26.65 15.32 -6.05
C ASP A 251 -25.34 14.79 -5.42
N LEU A 252 -24.44 14.23 -6.24
CA LEU A 252 -23.13 13.75 -5.78
C LEU A 252 -22.21 14.90 -5.30
N VAL A 253 -22.24 16.05 -5.97
CA VAL A 253 -21.47 17.24 -5.57
C VAL A 253 -22.04 17.87 -4.29
N ASP A 254 -23.36 17.92 -4.17
CA ASP A 254 -24.03 18.41 -2.97
C ASP A 254 -23.76 17.52 -1.76
N GLU A 255 -23.59 16.21 -1.95
CA GLU A 255 -23.11 15.29 -0.91
C GLU A 255 -21.68 15.65 -0.45
N ALA A 256 -20.75 15.87 -1.39
CA ALA A 256 -19.39 16.28 -1.05
C ALA A 256 -19.37 17.63 -0.31
N LYS A 257 -20.18 18.61 -0.74
CA LYS A 257 -20.34 19.88 -0.01
C LYS A 257 -20.90 19.67 1.39
N LYS A 258 -21.93 18.84 1.56
CA LYS A 258 -22.50 18.50 2.88
C LYS A 258 -21.45 17.86 3.79
N PHE A 259 -20.57 17.01 3.25
CA PHE A 259 -19.46 16.40 3.99
C PHE A 259 -18.49 17.45 4.55
N HIS A 260 -18.17 18.50 3.78
CA HIS A 260 -17.33 19.59 4.28
C HIS A 260 -18.06 20.54 5.23
N LEU A 261 -19.32 20.86 4.95
CA LEU A 261 -20.14 21.82 5.70
C LEU A 261 -20.62 21.27 7.06
N ARG A 262 -20.70 19.94 7.22
CA ARG A 262 -21.20 19.31 8.47
C ARG A 262 -20.21 18.25 8.99
N PRO A 263 -19.07 18.66 9.57
CA PRO A 263 -18.06 17.75 10.11
C PRO A 263 -18.63 16.73 11.11
N GLU A 264 -19.64 17.14 11.88
CA GLU A 264 -20.35 16.34 12.88
C GLU A 264 -21.07 15.12 12.30
N LEU A 265 -21.46 15.16 11.01
CA LEU A 265 -22.21 14.09 10.33
C LEU A 265 -21.32 13.21 9.44
N ARG A 266 -20.01 13.45 9.37
CA ARG A 266 -19.09 12.68 8.51
C ARG A 266 -19.11 11.18 8.79
N SER A 267 -19.29 10.79 10.06
CA SER A 267 -19.46 9.39 10.49
C SER A 267 -20.77 8.73 10.02
N GLN A 268 -21.80 9.52 9.72
CA GLN A 268 -23.07 9.01 9.14
C GLN A 268 -23.04 8.98 7.61
N MET A 269 -22.10 9.71 7.00
CA MET A 269 -21.89 9.78 5.56
C MET A 269 -20.78 8.82 5.09
N GLN A 270 -20.32 7.91 5.95
CA GLN A 270 -19.26 6.95 5.63
C GLN A 270 -19.72 5.99 4.53
N GLY A 271 -18.90 5.89 3.49
CA GLY A 271 -19.09 4.96 2.38
C GLY A 271 -17.84 4.85 1.52
N PRO A 272 -17.90 4.10 0.40
CA PRO A 272 -16.75 3.94 -0.52
C PRO A 272 -16.17 5.27 -1.01
N ARG A 273 -16.99 6.31 -1.11
CA ARG A 273 -16.61 7.67 -1.56
C ARG A 273 -16.00 8.57 -0.48
N THR A 274 -16.04 8.20 0.79
CA THR A 274 -15.44 9.00 1.89
C THR A 274 -14.19 8.35 2.49
N ARG A 275 -13.80 7.18 1.97
CA ARG A 275 -12.57 6.47 2.36
C ARG A 275 -11.44 6.87 1.39
N ALA A 276 -10.22 7.08 1.85
CA ALA A 276 -9.08 7.35 0.95
C ALA A 276 -8.64 6.09 0.17
N ARG A 277 -8.08 6.25 -1.04
CA ARG A 277 -7.54 5.13 -1.84
C ARG A 277 -6.34 4.52 -1.12
N LEU A 278 -6.18 3.21 -1.22
CA LEU A 278 -5.09 2.45 -0.60
C LEU A 278 -3.74 2.78 -1.25
N GLY A 279 -3.76 3.27 -2.51
CA GLY A 279 -2.57 3.63 -3.28
C GLY A 279 -1.87 4.94 -2.88
N ALA A 280 -2.45 5.75 -1.98
CA ALA A 280 -1.75 6.92 -1.45
C ALA A 280 -0.51 6.46 -0.66
N ASN A 281 0.63 7.11 -0.90
CA ASN A 281 1.91 6.63 -0.41
C ASN A 281 2.11 6.95 1.08
N GLU A 282 1.46 6.17 1.95
CA GLU A 282 1.66 6.29 3.40
C GLU A 282 2.86 5.47 3.86
N VAL A 283 3.74 6.09 4.65
CA VAL A 283 4.88 5.45 5.30
C VAL A 283 4.72 5.47 6.82
N LEU A 284 5.20 4.42 7.47
CA LEU A 284 5.19 4.29 8.92
C LEU A 284 6.56 4.71 9.48
N LEU A 285 6.55 5.54 10.52
CA LEU A 285 7.76 6.01 11.19
C LEU A 285 7.76 5.53 12.64
N VAL A 286 8.90 5.01 13.08
CA VAL A 286 9.14 4.53 14.45
C VAL A 286 10.37 5.23 15.01
N ILE A 287 10.18 6.04 16.05
CA ILE A 287 11.17 7.02 16.51
C ILE A 287 11.51 6.80 17.98
N GLY A 288 12.82 6.67 18.25
CA GLY A 288 13.34 6.55 19.60
C GLY A 288 12.85 5.29 20.31
N GLY A 289 12.60 5.41 21.61
CA GLY A 289 12.18 4.33 22.50
C GLY A 289 13.31 3.85 23.42
N PHE A 290 13.10 2.69 24.03
CA PHE A 290 14.06 1.99 24.87
C PHE A 290 14.51 0.70 24.19
N GLY A 291 15.80 0.59 23.88
CA GLY A 291 16.35 -0.53 23.12
C GLY A 291 16.86 -1.69 23.99
N SER A 292 17.22 -2.80 23.33
CA SER A 292 17.74 -4.02 23.97
C SER A 292 19.05 -3.82 24.76
N GLN A 293 19.81 -2.77 24.45
CA GLN A 293 20.96 -2.31 25.24
C GLN A 293 20.60 -1.66 26.59
N GLN A 294 19.33 -1.73 27.00
CA GLN A 294 18.79 -1.15 28.23
C GLN A 294 19.04 0.37 28.34
N SER A 295 18.94 1.08 27.22
CA SER A 295 19.16 2.52 27.15
C SER A 295 18.15 3.19 26.21
N PRO A 296 17.75 4.46 26.46
CA PRO A 296 17.04 5.25 25.47
C PRO A 296 17.82 5.30 24.15
N ILE A 297 17.10 5.29 23.03
CA ILE A 297 17.69 5.35 21.68
C ILE A 297 17.20 6.59 20.92
N ASP A 298 17.94 6.95 19.89
CA ASP A 298 17.72 8.07 18.96
C ASP A 298 17.40 7.59 17.53
N VAL A 299 17.26 6.28 17.36
CA VAL A 299 17.06 5.64 16.05
C VAL A 299 15.67 5.96 15.50
N VAL A 300 15.64 6.39 14.24
CA VAL A 300 14.42 6.57 13.43
C VAL A 300 14.40 5.51 12.34
N GLU A 301 13.37 4.66 12.34
CA GLU A 301 13.13 3.65 11.31
C GLU A 301 11.87 4.02 10.52
N LYS A 302 11.97 4.01 9.19
CA LYS A 302 10.86 4.20 8.24
C LYS A 302 10.51 2.85 7.61
N TYR A 303 9.23 2.54 7.53
CA TYR A 303 8.70 1.44 6.76
C TYR A 303 7.87 1.95 5.61
N ASP A 304 8.24 1.53 4.41
CA ASP A 304 7.46 1.75 3.20
C ASP A 304 6.65 0.48 2.90
N PRO A 305 5.32 0.51 3.00
CA PRO A 305 4.48 -0.64 2.69
C PRO A 305 4.45 -1.01 1.21
N LYS A 306 4.91 -0.14 0.29
CA LYS A 306 5.03 -0.45 -1.14
C LYS A 306 6.21 -1.38 -1.39
N THR A 307 7.39 -1.03 -0.88
CA THR A 307 8.60 -1.86 -1.03
C THR A 307 8.65 -2.98 0.00
N GLN A 308 7.90 -2.85 1.09
CA GLN A 308 7.97 -3.70 2.29
C GLN A 308 9.35 -3.66 2.97
N GLU A 309 10.11 -2.58 2.74
CA GLU A 309 11.44 -2.42 3.27
C GLU A 309 11.48 -1.42 4.44
N TRP A 310 12.45 -1.66 5.33
CA TRP A 310 12.80 -0.74 6.39
C TRP A 310 14.05 0.05 6.00
N SER A 311 14.00 1.36 6.17
CA SER A 311 15.14 2.24 6.02
C SER A 311 15.38 3.05 7.29
N PHE A 312 16.63 3.38 7.57
CA PHE A 312 16.98 4.31 8.65
C PHE A 312 16.92 5.74 8.12
N LEU A 313 16.32 6.64 8.89
CA LEU A 313 16.38 8.08 8.64
C LEU A 313 17.38 8.74 9.60
N THR A 314 17.63 10.04 9.40
CA THR A 314 18.40 10.87 10.33
C THR A 314 17.94 10.66 11.77
N SER A 315 18.86 10.25 12.65
CA SER A 315 18.58 10.08 14.08
C SER A 315 18.20 11.41 14.74
N ILE A 316 17.32 11.36 15.74
CA ILE A 316 16.96 12.54 16.55
C ILE A 316 18.19 13.04 17.32
N THR A 317 18.24 14.35 17.62
CA THR A 317 19.43 14.98 18.23
C THR A 317 19.76 14.43 19.62
N ARG A 318 18.73 13.97 20.34
CA ARG A 318 18.86 13.42 21.69
C ARG A 318 18.12 12.09 21.79
N LYS A 319 18.71 11.12 22.47
CA LYS A 319 18.07 9.84 22.81
C LYS A 319 16.83 10.07 23.67
N ARG A 320 15.70 9.47 23.28
CA ARG A 320 14.40 9.66 23.95
C ARG A 320 13.66 8.33 24.05
N ARG A 321 13.29 7.91 25.27
CA ARG A 321 12.24 6.92 25.51
C ARG A 321 10.99 7.60 26.06
N TYR A 322 9.87 6.88 26.17
CA TYR A 322 8.60 7.44 26.66
C TYR A 322 8.12 8.63 25.81
N VAL A 323 8.46 8.60 24.52
CA VAL A 323 8.33 9.72 23.61
C VAL A 323 7.03 9.61 22.82
N ALA A 324 6.38 10.75 22.60
CA ALA A 324 5.21 10.83 21.75
C ALA A 324 5.59 11.45 20.41
N THR A 325 4.92 11.03 19.34
CA THR A 325 5.16 11.55 17.99
C THR A 325 3.87 11.76 17.23
N VAL A 326 3.85 12.78 16.39
CA VAL A 326 2.75 13.05 15.46
C VAL A 326 3.30 13.58 14.14
N SER A 327 2.52 13.42 13.07
CA SER A 327 2.77 14.07 11.79
C SER A 327 1.76 15.21 11.58
N LEU A 328 2.23 16.35 11.08
CA LEU A 328 1.39 17.50 10.74
C LEU A 328 2.03 18.34 9.62
N HIS A 329 1.30 18.58 8.53
CA HIS A 329 1.78 19.31 7.34
C HIS A 329 3.11 18.77 6.78
N ASP A 330 3.20 17.45 6.57
CA ASP A 330 4.41 16.76 6.07
C ASP A 330 5.63 16.93 6.99
N ARG A 331 5.41 17.29 8.26
CA ARG A 331 6.45 17.39 9.28
C ARG A 331 6.21 16.38 10.37
N ILE A 332 7.31 15.88 10.93
CA ILE A 332 7.31 14.91 12.02
C ILE A 332 7.71 15.63 13.30
N TYR A 333 6.88 15.54 14.33
CA TYR A 333 7.14 16.13 15.63
C TYR A 333 7.46 15.05 16.66
N VAL A 334 8.57 15.22 17.38
CA VAL A 334 9.03 14.35 18.46
C VAL A 334 8.92 15.11 19.77
N ILE A 335 8.00 14.67 20.62
CA ILE A 335 7.45 15.48 21.72
C ILE A 335 7.83 14.87 23.06
N GLY A 336 8.57 15.65 23.86
CA GLY A 336 8.91 15.30 25.24
C GLY A 336 9.74 14.03 25.36
N GLY A 337 9.37 13.16 26.31
CA GLY A 337 10.05 11.91 26.61
C GLY A 337 11.05 12.00 27.77
N TYR A 338 11.96 11.04 27.82
CA TYR A 338 12.96 10.87 28.86
C TYR A 338 14.28 10.40 28.25
N ASP A 339 15.38 11.08 28.57
CA ASP A 339 16.71 10.81 28.00
C ASP A 339 17.59 9.90 28.89
N GLY A 340 17.03 9.33 29.95
CA GLY A 340 17.79 8.58 30.97
C GLY A 340 18.23 9.43 32.15
N ARG A 341 18.07 10.76 32.11
CA ARG A 341 18.37 11.67 33.23
C ARG A 341 17.20 12.54 33.62
N SER A 342 16.54 13.15 32.66
CA SER A 342 15.49 14.17 32.86
C SER A 342 14.31 13.94 31.95
N ARG A 343 13.10 14.22 32.45
CA ARG A 343 11.91 14.33 31.60
C ARG A 343 12.02 15.61 30.78
N LEU A 344 11.54 15.56 29.55
CA LEU A 344 11.78 16.59 28.55
C LEU A 344 10.50 17.37 28.26
N SER A 345 10.64 18.68 28.08
CA SER A 345 9.65 19.52 27.42
C SER A 345 10.08 19.88 25.99
N SER A 346 11.28 19.51 25.58
CA SER A 346 11.81 19.81 24.25
C SER A 346 11.02 19.09 23.17
N VAL A 347 10.81 19.77 22.05
CA VAL A 347 10.14 19.24 20.87
C VAL A 347 11.07 19.42 19.68
N GLU A 348 11.31 18.35 18.95
CA GLU A 348 12.09 18.38 17.71
C GLU A 348 11.16 18.14 16.53
N CYS A 349 11.44 18.81 15.42
CA CYS A 349 10.69 18.74 14.18
C CYS A 349 11.63 18.34 13.04
N LEU A 350 11.11 17.53 12.12
CA LEU A 350 11.76 17.17 10.88
C LEU A 350 10.81 17.48 9.73
N ASP A 351 11.26 18.30 8.78
CA ASP A 351 10.54 18.52 7.54
C ASP A 351 10.81 17.31 6.63
N TYR A 352 9.75 16.56 6.30
CA TYR A 352 9.88 15.40 5.45
C TYR A 352 9.64 15.81 3.98
N THR A 353 10.72 16.13 3.29
CA THR A 353 10.73 16.34 1.84
C THR A 353 11.35 15.13 1.16
N SER A 354 10.73 14.61 0.10
CA SER A 354 11.07 13.35 -0.57
C SER A 354 12.52 13.22 -1.04
N ASP A 355 13.25 14.34 -1.15
CA ASP A 355 14.52 14.41 -1.88
C ASP A 355 15.79 14.52 -1.01
N GLU A 356 15.69 14.82 0.29
CA GLU A 356 16.86 14.90 1.19
C GLU A 356 16.53 14.39 2.61
N ASP A 357 17.47 13.64 3.21
CA ASP A 357 17.45 13.28 4.63
C ASP A 357 17.49 14.57 5.47
N GLY A 358 16.30 15.06 5.83
CA GLY A 358 16.15 16.33 6.53
C GLY A 358 16.93 16.39 7.85
N ILE A 359 17.11 17.61 8.34
CA ILE A 359 17.81 17.88 9.60
C ILE A 359 16.77 18.16 10.69
N TRP A 360 16.88 17.46 11.81
CA TRP A 360 16.07 17.76 13.00
C TRP A 360 16.38 19.15 13.54
N TYR A 361 15.35 19.96 13.75
CA TYR A 361 15.45 21.26 14.40
C TYR A 361 14.52 21.33 15.62
N SER A 362 14.89 22.16 16.60
CA SER A 362 14.05 22.38 17.78
C SER A 362 12.99 23.44 17.50
N VAL A 363 11.76 23.17 17.93
CA VAL A 363 10.66 24.15 17.98
C VAL A 363 10.43 24.58 19.43
N ALA A 364 9.47 25.46 19.67
CA ALA A 364 9.14 25.91 21.01
C ALA A 364 8.94 24.72 21.97
N PRO A 365 9.57 24.75 23.15
CA PRO A 365 9.38 23.69 24.14
C PRO A 365 7.98 23.80 24.75
N MET A 366 7.44 22.66 25.16
CA MET A 366 6.23 22.58 25.97
C MET A 366 6.40 23.38 27.28
N ASN A 367 5.27 23.84 27.82
CA ASN A 367 5.20 24.51 29.11
C ASN A 367 5.60 23.56 30.25
N VAL A 368 5.32 22.27 30.07
CA VAL A 368 5.54 21.22 31.07
C VAL A 368 6.44 20.12 30.50
N ARG A 369 7.27 19.51 31.36
CA ARG A 369 8.06 18.32 31.00
C ARG A 369 7.16 17.09 31.02
N ARG A 370 7.18 16.29 29.96
CA ARG A 370 6.26 15.15 29.84
C ARG A 370 6.97 13.92 29.29
N GLY A 371 7.08 12.86 30.08
CA GLY A 371 7.32 11.50 29.60
C GLY A 371 6.04 10.67 29.67
N LEU A 372 5.83 9.75 28.71
CA LEU A 372 4.61 8.93 28.59
C LEU A 372 3.33 9.80 28.50
N ALA A 373 3.41 10.95 27.85
CA ALA A 373 2.22 11.72 27.49
C ALA A 373 1.59 11.14 26.22
N GLY A 374 0.30 11.37 26.06
CA GLY A 374 -0.38 11.14 24.79
C GLY A 374 -0.30 12.39 23.92
N ALA A 375 -0.13 12.21 22.60
CA ALA A 375 -0.14 13.29 21.62
C ALA A 375 -1.03 12.94 20.44
N THR A 376 -1.71 13.93 19.87
CA THR A 376 -2.53 13.77 18.66
C THR A 376 -2.61 15.09 17.90
N THR A 377 -3.17 15.05 16.69
CA THR A 377 -3.42 16.24 15.86
C THR A 377 -4.92 16.42 15.65
N LEU A 378 -5.38 17.67 15.73
CA LEU A 378 -6.76 18.04 15.40
C LEU A 378 -6.76 19.36 14.64
N GLY A 379 -7.20 19.32 13.38
CA GLY A 379 -7.01 20.42 12.45
C GLY A 379 -5.52 20.67 12.22
N ASP A 380 -5.11 21.93 12.25
CA ASP A 380 -3.73 22.35 12.02
C ASP A 380 -2.91 22.50 13.32
N MET A 381 -3.30 21.78 14.37
CA MET A 381 -2.77 21.94 15.73
C MET A 381 -2.39 20.60 16.35
N ILE A 382 -1.37 20.62 17.21
CA ILE A 382 -0.94 19.44 17.99
C ILE A 382 -1.43 19.58 19.43
N TYR A 383 -1.95 18.50 20.01
CA TYR A 383 -2.41 18.45 21.39
C TYR A 383 -1.63 17.41 22.17
N VAL A 384 -1.19 17.75 23.37
CA VAL A 384 -0.42 16.87 24.26
C VAL A 384 -1.04 16.91 25.65
N SER A 385 -1.42 15.75 26.19
CA SER A 385 -2.00 15.68 27.54
C SER A 385 -1.34 14.62 28.41
N GLY A 386 -1.45 14.82 29.72
CA GLY A 386 -0.93 13.90 30.71
C GLY A 386 0.60 13.79 30.71
N GLY A 387 1.08 12.61 31.01
CA GLY A 387 2.49 12.29 31.20
C GLY A 387 2.99 12.61 32.62
N PHE A 388 4.29 12.44 32.81
CA PHE A 388 4.99 12.61 34.07
C PHE A 388 6.21 13.53 33.90
N ASP A 389 6.41 14.49 34.80
CA ASP A 389 7.54 15.44 34.77
C ASP A 389 8.78 14.96 35.56
N GLY A 390 8.69 13.80 36.22
CA GLY A 390 9.71 13.31 37.16
C GLY A 390 9.31 13.43 38.63
N SER A 391 8.23 14.17 38.93
CA SER A 391 7.66 14.36 40.26
C SER A 391 6.16 14.07 40.30
N ARG A 392 5.37 14.58 39.34
CA ARG A 392 3.91 14.51 39.31
C ARG A 392 3.42 14.04 37.95
N ARG A 393 2.31 13.30 37.96
CA ARG A 393 1.53 13.02 36.74
C ARG A 393 0.65 14.22 36.46
N HIS A 394 0.37 14.49 35.18
CA HIS A 394 -0.37 15.67 34.78
C HIS A 394 -1.83 15.37 34.47
N THR A 395 -2.71 16.30 34.84
CA THR A 395 -4.06 16.48 34.28
C THR A 395 -4.03 17.40 33.07
N SER A 396 -3.04 18.29 33.01
CA SER A 396 -3.00 19.34 31.99
C SER A 396 -2.82 18.84 30.57
N MET A 397 -3.47 19.57 29.67
CA MET A 397 -3.28 19.49 28.23
C MET A 397 -2.74 20.83 27.71
N GLU A 398 -1.84 20.77 26.75
CA GLU A 398 -1.35 21.92 26.01
C GLU A 398 -1.44 21.70 24.51
N ARG A 399 -1.64 22.80 23.77
CA ARG A 399 -1.78 22.82 22.32
C ARG A 399 -0.69 23.64 21.69
N TYR A 400 -0.07 23.10 20.65
CA TYR A 400 0.92 23.77 19.82
C TYR A 400 0.30 24.29 18.54
N ASP A 401 0.58 25.55 18.24
CA ASP A 401 0.26 26.21 16.97
C ASP A 401 1.54 26.38 16.14
N PRO A 402 1.71 25.60 15.05
CA PRO A 402 2.89 25.68 14.20
C PRO A 402 3.08 27.04 13.50
N ASN A 403 2.03 27.86 13.36
CA ASN A 403 2.12 29.15 12.65
C ASN A 403 2.81 30.22 13.48
N ILE A 404 2.71 30.13 14.80
CA ILE A 404 3.28 31.09 15.74
C ILE A 404 4.37 30.48 16.63
N ASP A 405 4.64 29.18 16.50
CA ASP A 405 5.61 28.43 17.28
C ASP A 405 5.39 28.60 18.80
N GLN A 406 4.16 28.33 19.27
CA GLN A 406 3.79 28.52 20.68
C GLN A 406 2.91 27.41 21.23
N TRP A 407 3.15 27.07 22.50
CA TRP A 407 2.33 26.16 23.30
C TRP A 407 1.39 26.95 24.22
N SER A 408 0.10 26.62 24.17
CA SER A 408 -0.93 27.20 25.03
C SER A 408 -1.55 26.14 25.94
N MET A 409 -1.67 26.44 27.24
CA MET A 409 -2.37 25.57 28.19
C MET A 409 -3.88 25.56 27.93
N LEU A 410 -4.50 24.39 28.04
CA LEU A 410 -5.93 24.16 27.87
C LEU A 410 -6.55 23.59 29.15
N GLY A 411 -7.84 23.24 29.09
CA GLY A 411 -8.57 22.62 30.19
C GLY A 411 -7.92 21.32 30.67
N ASP A 412 -7.91 21.13 31.98
CA ASP A 412 -7.36 19.96 32.66
C ASP A 412 -8.32 18.75 32.59
N MET A 413 -7.74 17.56 32.42
CA MET A 413 -8.43 16.29 32.69
C MET A 413 -8.85 16.21 34.16
N GLN A 414 -9.85 15.39 34.45
CA GLN A 414 -10.30 15.12 35.81
C GLN A 414 -9.30 14.25 36.58
N THR A 415 -8.63 13.32 35.89
CA THR A 415 -7.66 12.41 36.48
C THR A 415 -6.27 12.66 35.89
N ALA A 416 -5.23 12.66 36.74
CA ALA A 416 -3.85 12.73 36.28
C ALA A 416 -3.44 11.37 35.68
N ARG A 417 -2.77 11.37 34.52
CA ARG A 417 -2.47 10.12 33.79
C ARG A 417 -1.09 10.17 33.14
N GLU A 418 -0.27 9.14 33.34
CA GLU A 418 0.84 8.81 32.44
C GLU A 418 0.56 7.47 31.73
N GLY A 419 1.13 7.27 30.54
CA GLY A 419 0.95 6.03 29.78
C GLY A 419 -0.46 5.86 29.22
N ALA A 420 -1.25 6.94 29.16
CA ALA A 420 -2.54 6.98 28.49
C ALA A 420 -2.36 7.27 27.00
N GLY A 421 -3.17 6.61 26.18
CA GLY A 421 -3.24 6.88 24.74
C GLY A 421 -4.16 8.07 24.45
N LEU A 422 -3.86 8.81 23.38
CA LEU A 422 -4.62 9.99 22.98
C LEU A 422 -4.95 9.91 21.49
N VAL A 423 -6.22 10.08 21.13
CA VAL A 423 -6.71 9.88 19.76
C VAL A 423 -7.86 10.83 19.45
N VAL A 424 -7.96 11.28 18.20
CA VAL A 424 -9.08 12.10 17.73
C VAL A 424 -10.11 11.22 17.06
N ALA A 425 -11.39 11.43 17.39
CA ALA A 425 -12.51 10.87 16.66
C ALA A 425 -13.65 11.88 16.57
N ASN A 426 -14.19 12.07 15.36
CA ASN A 426 -15.27 13.03 15.07
C ASN A 426 -15.03 14.45 15.61
N GLY A 427 -13.78 14.94 15.50
CA GLY A 427 -13.41 16.28 15.96
C GLY A 427 -13.27 16.45 17.48
N VAL A 428 -13.34 15.35 18.23
CA VAL A 428 -13.20 15.31 19.69
C VAL A 428 -11.95 14.51 20.04
N ILE A 429 -11.24 14.91 21.09
CA ILE A 429 -10.05 14.22 21.58
C ILE A 429 -10.45 13.23 22.69
N TYR A 430 -9.93 12.02 22.66
CA TYR A 430 -10.13 11.00 23.69
C TYR A 430 -8.80 10.67 24.36
N CYS A 431 -8.80 10.55 25.69
CA CYS A 431 -7.68 10.11 26.51
C CYS A 431 -8.08 8.83 27.25
N LEU A 432 -7.35 7.74 27.00
CA LEU A 432 -7.78 6.39 27.37
C LEU A 432 -6.79 5.74 28.34
N GLY A 433 -7.30 5.32 29.51
CA GLY A 433 -6.53 4.55 30.50
C GLY A 433 -5.37 5.32 31.13
N GLY A 434 -4.22 4.66 31.25
CA GLY A 434 -3.01 5.18 31.89
C GLY A 434 -2.88 4.82 33.36
N TYR A 435 -2.01 5.53 34.05
CA TYR A 435 -1.64 5.34 35.44
C TYR A 435 -1.63 6.67 36.19
N ASP A 436 -2.32 6.74 37.33
CA ASP A 436 -2.44 7.97 38.14
C ASP A 436 -1.32 8.14 39.19
N GLY A 437 -0.43 7.14 39.33
CA GLY A 437 0.56 7.08 40.40
C GLY A 437 0.25 6.04 41.48
N LEU A 438 -0.95 5.48 41.48
CA LEU A 438 -1.41 4.42 42.39
C LEU A 438 -2.18 3.31 41.66
N ASN A 439 -3.07 3.66 40.74
CA ASN A 439 -3.98 2.77 40.05
C ASN A 439 -3.74 2.81 38.55
N ILE A 440 -3.78 1.64 37.92
CA ILE A 440 -3.99 1.52 36.48
C ILE A 440 -5.46 1.82 36.19
N LEU A 441 -5.72 2.64 35.18
CA LEU A 441 -7.04 3.19 34.89
C LEU A 441 -7.71 2.46 33.74
N ASN A 442 -9.02 2.28 33.83
CA ASN A 442 -9.89 1.94 32.70
C ASN A 442 -10.80 3.10 32.27
N SER A 443 -10.79 4.20 33.02
CA SER A 443 -11.59 5.39 32.73
C SER A 443 -11.12 6.06 31.44
N VAL A 444 -12.07 6.67 30.74
CA VAL A 444 -11.83 7.37 29.47
C VAL A 444 -12.46 8.75 29.55
N GLU A 445 -11.68 9.75 29.17
CA GLU A 445 -12.11 11.15 29.15
C GLU A 445 -12.08 11.65 27.71
N ARG A 446 -13.11 12.41 27.31
CA ARG A 446 -13.16 13.09 26.02
C ARG A 446 -13.13 14.61 26.21
N TYR A 447 -12.41 15.30 25.36
CA TYR A 447 -12.27 16.75 25.31
C TYR A 447 -12.94 17.30 24.05
N ASP A 448 -13.90 18.19 24.26
CA ASP A 448 -14.53 18.94 23.17
C ASP A 448 -13.83 20.31 23.02
N PRO A 449 -13.12 20.57 21.91
CA PRO A 449 -12.45 21.84 21.68
C PRO A 449 -13.38 23.06 21.62
N HIS A 450 -14.67 22.88 21.31
CA HIS A 450 -15.63 23.98 21.25
C HIS A 450 -16.01 24.47 22.65
N THR A 451 -16.11 23.55 23.61
CA THR A 451 -16.45 23.88 25.01
C THR A 451 -15.20 24.08 25.86
N GLY A 452 -14.07 23.50 25.46
CA GLY A 452 -12.81 23.54 26.21
C GLY A 452 -12.82 22.66 27.46
N HIS A 453 -13.72 21.67 27.55
CA HIS A 453 -13.92 20.86 28.75
C HIS A 453 -13.75 19.35 28.51
N TRP A 454 -13.27 18.67 29.55
CA TRP A 454 -13.17 17.22 29.61
C TRP A 454 -14.41 16.60 30.27
N THR A 455 -14.91 15.50 29.69
CA THR A 455 -16.05 14.73 30.20
C THR A 455 -15.72 13.24 30.18
N ASN A 456 -16.15 12.49 31.19
CA ASN A 456 -16.00 11.03 31.18
C ASN A 456 -16.98 10.40 30.17
N VAL A 457 -16.54 9.30 29.55
CA VAL A 457 -17.38 8.39 28.75
C VAL A 457 -17.32 6.98 29.33
N THR A 458 -17.99 6.02 28.70
CA THR A 458 -18.00 4.63 29.16
C THR A 458 -16.57 4.10 29.31
N PRO A 459 -16.19 3.56 30.48
CA PRO A 459 -14.84 3.05 30.71
C PRO A 459 -14.59 1.75 29.96
N MET A 460 -13.32 1.44 29.70
CA MET A 460 -12.89 0.14 29.18
C MET A 460 -13.25 -0.99 30.15
N ALA A 461 -13.42 -2.20 29.62
CA ALA A 461 -13.65 -3.38 30.44
C ALA A 461 -12.40 -3.71 31.27
N THR A 462 -11.21 -3.60 30.65
CA THR A 462 -9.92 -3.85 31.31
C THR A 462 -9.18 -2.54 31.57
N LYS A 463 -8.55 -2.41 32.74
CA LYS A 463 -7.65 -1.29 33.05
C LYS A 463 -6.32 -1.46 32.33
N ARG A 464 -5.81 -0.39 31.71
CA ARG A 464 -4.65 -0.46 30.81
C ARG A 464 -3.76 0.76 30.96
N SER A 465 -2.46 0.55 31.19
CA SER A 465 -1.42 1.57 31.03
C SER A 465 -0.41 1.13 29.99
N GLY A 466 0.13 2.07 29.20
CA GLY A 466 1.07 1.77 28.12
C GLY A 466 0.42 1.01 26.96
N ALA A 467 -0.90 1.15 26.76
CA ALA A 467 -1.60 0.60 25.61
C ALA A 467 -1.42 1.51 24.39
N GLY A 468 -1.41 0.91 23.20
CA GLY A 468 -1.47 1.66 21.95
C GLY A 468 -2.93 2.03 21.64
N VAL A 469 -3.16 3.20 21.05
CA VAL A 469 -4.50 3.64 20.63
C VAL A 469 -4.49 4.17 19.21
N ALA A 470 -5.51 3.83 18.43
CA ALA A 470 -5.70 4.39 17.10
C ALA A 470 -7.18 4.36 16.70
N LEU A 471 -7.59 5.29 15.84
CA LEU A 471 -8.93 5.31 15.26
C LEU A 471 -8.89 4.58 13.92
N LEU A 472 -9.70 3.53 13.79
CA LEU A 472 -9.93 2.84 12.52
C LEU A 472 -11.44 2.80 12.24
N ASN A 473 -11.85 3.35 11.10
CA ASN A 473 -13.26 3.59 10.78
C ASN A 473 -13.92 4.43 11.90
N ASP A 474 -15.05 3.98 12.44
CA ASP A 474 -15.76 4.64 13.55
C ASP A 474 -15.42 4.05 14.93
N HIS A 475 -14.34 3.28 15.06
CA HIS A 475 -13.96 2.61 16.30
C HIS A 475 -12.58 3.03 16.78
N ILE A 476 -12.50 3.44 18.05
CA ILE A 476 -11.22 3.65 18.73
C ILE A 476 -10.75 2.29 19.26
N TYR A 477 -9.63 1.81 18.75
CA TYR A 477 -9.01 0.57 19.22
C TYR A 477 -8.00 0.87 20.31
N VAL A 478 -8.01 0.05 21.35
CA VAL A 478 -7.02 0.04 22.43
C VAL A 478 -6.35 -1.32 22.45
N VAL A 479 -5.05 -1.35 22.14
CA VAL A 479 -4.27 -2.58 21.95
C VAL A 479 -3.29 -2.79 23.10
N GLY A 480 -3.39 -3.95 23.73
CA GLY A 480 -2.45 -4.39 24.76
C GLY A 480 -2.38 -3.49 26.00
N GLY A 481 -1.17 -3.21 26.46
CA GLY A 481 -0.87 -2.50 27.71
C GLY A 481 -0.62 -3.44 28.89
N PHE A 482 -0.62 -2.86 30.10
CA PHE A 482 -0.44 -3.56 31.36
C PHE A 482 -1.60 -3.23 32.31
N ASP A 483 -2.19 -4.25 32.94
CA ASP A 483 -3.32 -4.09 33.87
C ASP A 483 -2.90 -4.03 35.35
N GLY A 484 -1.61 -3.98 35.65
CA GLY A 484 -1.10 -4.06 37.03
C GLY A 484 -0.71 -5.48 37.46
N THR A 485 -1.11 -6.50 36.70
CA THR A 485 -0.79 -7.92 36.94
C THR A 485 -0.14 -8.57 35.73
N ALA A 486 -0.73 -8.43 34.54
CA ALA A 486 -0.30 -9.05 33.31
C ALA A 486 -0.07 -8.03 32.19
N HIS A 487 0.89 -8.34 31.33
CA HIS A 487 1.04 -7.69 30.02
C HIS A 487 -0.03 -8.29 29.10
N LEU A 488 -0.75 -7.44 28.37
CA LEU A 488 -1.97 -7.83 27.68
C LEU A 488 -1.73 -8.00 26.17
N SER A 489 -2.35 -9.02 25.58
CA SER A 489 -2.58 -9.12 24.13
C SER A 489 -4.00 -8.75 23.73
N SER A 490 -4.91 -8.58 24.69
CA SER A 490 -6.32 -8.30 24.43
C SER A 490 -6.51 -6.93 23.80
N VAL A 491 -7.53 -6.84 22.94
CA VAL A 491 -7.88 -5.62 22.20
C VAL A 491 -9.34 -5.27 22.46
N GLU A 492 -9.60 -4.00 22.70
CA GLU A 492 -10.95 -3.46 22.89
C GLU A 492 -11.20 -2.37 21.85
N ALA A 493 -12.39 -2.38 21.24
CA ALA A 493 -12.84 -1.38 20.29
C ALA A 493 -14.02 -0.60 20.87
N TYR A 494 -13.91 0.72 20.90
CA TYR A 494 -14.94 1.63 21.36
C TYR A 494 -15.66 2.25 20.19
N ASN A 495 -16.97 2.02 20.13
CA ASN A 495 -17.83 2.65 19.14
C ASN A 495 -18.23 4.05 19.63
N VAL A 496 -17.71 5.08 18.96
CA VAL A 496 -17.91 6.48 19.37
C VAL A 496 -19.36 6.96 19.25
N ARG A 497 -20.21 6.25 18.48
CA ARG A 497 -21.63 6.60 18.31
C ARG A 497 -22.51 6.00 19.39
N THR A 498 -22.22 4.78 19.81
CA THR A 498 -23.04 4.06 20.79
C THR A 498 -22.51 4.16 22.21
N ASP A 499 -21.33 4.79 22.41
CA ASP A 499 -20.67 4.91 23.70
C ASP A 499 -20.53 3.53 24.38
N SER A 500 -20.01 2.55 23.62
CA SER A 500 -19.94 1.17 24.06
C SER A 500 -18.66 0.48 23.59
N TRP A 501 -18.14 -0.41 24.43
CA TRP A 501 -16.95 -1.22 24.16
C TRP A 501 -17.31 -2.62 23.69
N THR A 502 -16.51 -3.16 22.78
CA THR A 502 -16.54 -4.56 22.37
C THR A 502 -15.13 -5.14 22.38
N THR A 503 -14.99 -6.38 22.85
CA THR A 503 -13.73 -7.12 22.73
C THR A 503 -13.57 -7.62 21.31
N VAL A 504 -12.35 -7.54 20.79
CA VAL A 504 -11.97 -7.96 19.43
C VAL A 504 -10.89 -9.04 19.53
N THR A 505 -10.56 -9.72 18.43
CA THR A 505 -9.48 -10.71 18.42
C THR A 505 -8.19 -10.14 19.02
N SER A 506 -7.58 -10.96 19.88
CA SER A 506 -6.35 -10.59 20.59
C SER A 506 -5.14 -10.64 19.66
N MET A 507 -4.16 -9.79 19.94
CA MET A 507 -2.85 -9.82 19.29
C MET A 507 -2.18 -11.18 19.46
N THR A 508 -1.26 -11.50 18.56
CA THR A 508 -0.49 -12.75 18.55
C THR A 508 0.39 -12.92 19.80
N THR A 509 0.83 -11.80 20.39
CA THR A 509 1.65 -11.75 21.60
C THR A 509 1.22 -10.57 22.49
N PRO A 510 1.41 -10.64 23.82
CA PRO A 510 1.24 -9.48 24.68
C PRO A 510 2.16 -8.33 24.29
N ARG A 511 1.65 -7.09 24.34
CA ARG A 511 2.46 -5.90 24.05
C ARG A 511 2.10 -4.77 25.01
N CYS A 512 3.04 -4.34 25.82
CA CYS A 512 2.97 -3.12 26.62
C CYS A 512 3.97 -2.09 26.10
N TYR A 513 3.67 -0.81 26.31
CA TYR A 513 4.41 0.31 25.75
C TYR A 513 4.55 0.19 24.23
N VAL A 514 3.45 -0.22 23.62
CA VAL A 514 3.29 -0.54 22.20
C VAL A 514 2.85 0.69 21.44
N GLY A 515 3.46 0.93 20.27
CA GLY A 515 2.96 1.95 19.35
C GLY A 515 1.74 1.41 18.60
N ALA A 516 0.74 2.25 18.34
CA ALA A 516 -0.37 1.89 17.46
C ALA A 516 -0.68 3.02 16.48
N THR A 517 -0.97 2.66 15.24
CA THR A 517 -1.42 3.59 14.21
C THR A 517 -2.23 2.85 13.16
N VAL A 518 -2.96 3.60 12.32
CA VAL A 518 -3.61 3.07 11.13
C VAL A 518 -2.76 3.39 9.91
N LEU A 519 -2.59 2.39 9.05
CA LEU A 519 -1.89 2.50 7.78
C LEU A 519 -2.69 1.75 6.73
N ARG A 520 -3.07 2.41 5.64
CA ARG A 520 -3.87 1.82 4.54
C ARG A 520 -5.11 1.05 5.02
N GLY A 521 -5.85 1.64 5.96
CA GLY A 521 -7.11 1.07 6.47
C GLY A 521 -6.96 -0.18 7.35
N ARG A 522 -5.75 -0.49 7.81
CA ARG A 522 -5.49 -1.55 8.80
C ARG A 522 -4.83 -0.99 10.04
N LEU A 523 -5.04 -1.65 11.17
CA LEU A 523 -4.47 -1.24 12.47
C LEU A 523 -3.14 -1.96 12.69
N TYR A 524 -2.08 -1.22 12.99
CA TYR A 524 -0.75 -1.77 13.25
C TYR A 524 -0.42 -1.65 14.73
N ALA A 525 0.10 -2.72 15.32
CA ALA A 525 0.69 -2.75 16.65
C ALA A 525 2.21 -2.94 16.52
N ILE A 526 2.96 -1.95 16.98
CA ILE A 526 4.39 -1.80 16.70
C ILE A 526 5.22 -2.03 17.95
N ALA A 527 6.10 -3.04 17.89
CA ALA A 527 7.10 -3.33 18.91
C ALA A 527 6.48 -3.52 20.31
N GLY A 528 7.17 -3.07 21.37
CA GLY A 528 6.69 -3.12 22.74
C GLY A 528 7.37 -4.19 23.60
N TYR A 529 6.76 -4.51 24.73
CA TYR A 529 7.27 -5.47 25.72
C TYR A 529 6.22 -6.54 26.03
N ASP A 530 6.59 -7.82 25.91
CA ASP A 530 5.68 -8.96 26.11
C ASP A 530 5.63 -9.48 27.56
N GLY A 531 6.39 -8.85 28.47
CA GLY A 531 6.59 -9.32 29.84
C GLY A 531 7.88 -10.11 30.07
N ASN A 532 8.59 -10.47 29.00
CA ASN A 532 9.87 -11.17 29.02
C ASN A 532 10.96 -10.41 28.25
N SER A 533 10.65 -9.95 27.04
CA SER A 533 11.58 -9.37 26.09
C SER A 533 11.00 -8.17 25.32
N LEU A 534 11.89 -7.32 24.82
CA LEU A 534 11.52 -6.26 23.89
C LEU A 534 11.25 -6.86 22.52
N LEU A 535 10.21 -6.37 21.85
CA LEU A 535 9.78 -6.85 20.56
C LEU A 535 10.33 -5.95 19.44
N SER A 536 10.71 -6.54 18.32
CA SER A 536 10.89 -5.86 17.04
C SER A 536 9.72 -6.11 16.09
N SER A 537 8.91 -7.14 16.36
CA SER A 537 7.81 -7.54 15.48
C SER A 537 6.73 -6.48 15.40
N ILE A 538 6.10 -6.40 14.23
CA ILE A 538 4.94 -5.56 13.95
C ILE A 538 3.84 -6.46 13.43
N GLU A 539 2.67 -6.35 14.04
CA GLU A 539 1.48 -7.08 13.62
C GLU A 539 0.39 -6.13 13.16
N CYS A 540 -0.41 -6.60 12.22
CA CYS A 540 -1.44 -5.86 11.52
C CYS A 540 -2.78 -6.56 11.72
N TYR A 541 -3.82 -5.76 11.99
CA TYR A 541 -5.19 -6.19 12.20
C TYR A 541 -6.07 -5.75 11.05
N ASP A 542 -6.82 -6.70 10.51
CA ASP A 542 -7.85 -6.47 9.51
C ASP A 542 -9.25 -6.62 10.16
N PRO A 543 -10.04 -5.54 10.24
CA PRO A 543 -11.36 -5.58 10.88
C PRO A 543 -12.42 -6.36 10.09
N ILE A 544 -12.18 -6.69 8.81
CA ILE A 544 -13.15 -7.42 7.97
C ILE A 544 -13.12 -8.91 8.30
N ILE A 545 -11.92 -9.45 8.51
CA ILE A 545 -11.71 -10.87 8.84
C ILE A 545 -11.48 -11.10 10.34
N ASP A 546 -11.37 -10.03 11.13
CA ASP A 546 -11.12 -10.06 12.58
C ASP A 546 -9.89 -10.92 12.93
N SER A 547 -8.75 -10.61 12.30
CA SER A 547 -7.51 -11.39 12.44
C SER A 547 -6.28 -10.49 12.56
N TRP A 548 -5.30 -10.98 13.33
CA TRP A 548 -3.97 -10.38 13.48
C TRP A 548 -2.91 -11.24 12.79
N GLU A 549 -2.02 -10.59 12.05
CA GLU A 549 -0.88 -11.25 11.41
C GLU A 549 0.40 -10.46 11.64
N VAL A 550 1.51 -11.16 11.93
CA VAL A 550 2.84 -10.53 11.99
C VAL A 550 3.31 -10.26 10.57
N VAL A 551 3.47 -8.99 10.22
CA VAL A 551 3.74 -8.55 8.83
C VAL A 551 5.20 -8.21 8.58
N THR A 552 5.91 -7.69 9.58
CA THR A 552 7.32 -7.30 9.44
C THR A 552 7.99 -7.18 10.81
N SER A 553 9.28 -6.85 10.84
CA SER A 553 10.04 -6.62 12.06
C SER A 553 11.04 -5.48 11.88
N LEU A 554 11.14 -4.63 12.90
CA LEU A 554 12.14 -3.58 13.02
C LEU A 554 13.56 -4.17 13.04
N GLY A 555 14.53 -3.40 12.57
CA GLY A 555 15.95 -3.72 12.77
C GLY A 555 16.36 -3.65 14.25
N THR A 556 15.64 -2.89 15.07
CA THR A 556 15.93 -2.71 16.50
C THR A 556 14.73 -3.06 17.37
N GLN A 557 14.92 -3.99 18.32
CA GLN A 557 13.93 -4.26 19.38
C GLN A 557 13.77 -3.05 20.30
N ARG A 558 12.53 -2.61 20.54
CA ARG A 558 12.26 -1.41 21.33
C ARG A 558 10.85 -1.40 21.95
N CYS A 559 10.69 -0.62 23.01
CA CYS A 559 9.37 -0.23 23.53
C CYS A 559 9.34 1.28 23.81
N ASP A 560 8.18 1.83 24.13
CA ASP A 560 7.99 3.26 24.44
C ASP A 560 8.44 4.22 23.31
N ALA A 561 8.44 3.71 22.08
CA ALA A 561 8.78 4.47 20.89
C ALA A 561 7.58 5.30 20.42
N GLY A 562 7.86 6.46 19.84
CA GLY A 562 6.85 7.20 19.13
C GLY A 562 6.58 6.55 17.78
N VAL A 563 5.31 6.46 17.40
CA VAL A 563 4.89 6.04 16.06
C VAL A 563 4.01 7.11 15.42
N CYS A 564 4.18 7.31 14.11
CA CYS A 564 3.28 8.14 13.31
C CYS A 564 3.29 7.67 11.85
N VAL A 565 2.28 8.08 11.09
CA VAL A 565 2.18 7.82 9.66
C VAL A 565 2.32 9.14 8.92
N LEU A 566 3.11 9.13 7.85
CA LEU A 566 3.30 10.28 6.99
C LEU A 566 2.85 9.91 5.58
N ARG A 567 2.20 10.84 4.89
CA ARG A 567 1.76 10.65 3.51
C ARG A 567 2.80 11.31 2.60
N GLU A 568 3.54 10.52 1.86
CA GLU A 568 4.46 11.01 0.83
C GLU A 568 3.63 11.60 -0.33
N LYS A 569 4.12 12.70 -0.89
CA LYS A 569 3.58 13.39 -2.06
C LYS A 569 4.30 12.97 -3.33
#